data_AF-A0A1Y2M441-F1
#
_entry.id   AF-A0A1Y2M441-F1
#
_cell.length_a   1.000
_cell.length_b   1.000
_cell.length_c   1.000
_cell.angle_alpha   90.00
_cell.angle_beta   90.00
_cell.angle_gamma   90.00
#
_symmetry.space_group_name_H-M   'P 1'
#
loop_
_entity.id
_entity.type
_entity.pdbx_description
1 polymer ?
#
loop_
_entity_poly.entity_id
_entity_poly.type
_entity_poly.pdbx_seq_one_letter_code
_entity_poly.pdbx_strand_id
1 'polypeptide(L)'
;MSDLPQTYLEPVLVDAATSAGAEFKFNTEFLHFQQTPDGVHTVLRDRASGEEFTVVSQYLIGADGARSAVLTALEIPVLGRQINTAFNIHIIADLTKYIKNRPGSLNWVLNLGAPEEWGSVGNFRMVRPWTEWVVSMHPATKDPNDSQPSHESILKRLRQMIGDDSIDIKILSSFSWSINDQVAEKWQDRRVLCIGDATHRHPPINGLGSNTCISDAFNLSWKLAYVIKGWASPTLLETLTPERKPVGDAIVRRANDGMEAHRRLWKIIGLDSATRKTFSELLRADSNEGKVFRNNYREALEATEDEVQALGIQMNQIYLDSSAVVAEVDDEAPSFTNLLPLRDVKVSTYPGYHVPHVWLVGDGQSPRISTLDLCGQGQFTLLTGIGGDAWISATQSVSRSVGFPIRAYKIAHGGDYVDCYREWCRVREIGENGAILVRPDHFVAWRYHGMIIDPAEKLLSIFHHILGR
;
A
#
# COMPACT_ATOMS: atom_id res chain seq x y z
N MET A 1 11.04 7.24 -10.03
CA MET A 1 10.66 5.94 -9.43
C MET A 1 11.67 5.65 -8.34
N SER A 2 11.22 5.41 -7.12
CA SER A 2 12.07 5.00 -6.01
C SER A 2 11.96 3.48 -5.83
N ASP A 3 13.07 2.82 -5.56
CA ASP A 3 13.11 1.40 -5.18
C ASP A 3 14.01 1.30 -3.96
N LEU A 4 13.40 1.11 -2.79
CA LEU A 4 14.08 1.07 -1.49
C LEU A 4 13.72 -0.26 -0.79
N PRO A 5 14.64 -1.24 -0.77
CA PRO A 5 14.42 -2.50 -0.08
C PRO A 5 14.12 -2.29 1.42
N GLN A 6 13.29 -3.17 1.99
CA GLN A 6 12.91 -3.13 3.42
C GLN A 6 14.12 -3.09 4.37
N THR A 7 15.20 -3.80 4.04
CA THR A 7 16.47 -3.80 4.80
C THR A 7 17.05 -2.40 5.02
N TYR A 8 16.75 -1.44 4.15
CA TYR A 8 17.17 -0.05 4.28
C TYR A 8 16.04 0.86 4.79
N LEU A 9 14.79 0.59 4.43
CA LEU A 9 13.65 1.39 4.87
C LEU A 9 13.34 1.21 6.37
N GLU A 10 13.34 -0.04 6.86
CA GLU A 10 12.95 -0.32 8.25
C GLU A 10 13.85 0.38 9.28
N PRO A 11 15.20 0.36 9.16
CA PRO A 11 16.06 1.13 10.07
C PRO A 11 15.74 2.63 10.07
N VAL A 12 15.49 3.22 8.90
CA VAL A 12 15.12 4.65 8.80
C VAL A 12 13.84 4.95 9.56
N LEU A 13 12.83 4.09 9.46
CA LEU A 13 11.56 4.25 10.19
C LEU A 13 11.74 4.07 11.70
N VAL A 14 12.51 3.06 12.12
CA VAL A 14 12.81 2.81 13.55
C VAL A 14 13.58 3.98 14.15
N ASP A 15 14.59 4.48 13.46
CA ASP A 15 15.40 5.63 13.93
C ASP A 15 14.55 6.89 14.05
N ALA A 16 13.68 7.15 13.06
CA ALA A 16 12.76 8.29 13.09
C ALA A 16 11.74 8.18 14.24
N ALA A 17 11.13 7.01 14.42
CA ALA A 17 10.18 6.77 15.50
C ALA A 17 10.84 6.88 16.89
N THR A 18 12.05 6.32 17.04
CA THR A 18 12.84 6.41 18.28
C THR A 18 13.19 7.87 18.59
N SER A 19 13.62 8.63 17.58
CA SER A 19 13.91 10.07 17.72
C SER A 19 12.67 10.89 18.11
N ALA A 20 11.48 10.43 17.74
CA ALA A 20 10.19 11.01 18.13
C ALA A 20 9.70 10.54 19.52
N GLY A 21 10.43 9.64 20.19
CA GLY A 21 10.14 9.16 21.54
C GLY A 21 9.49 7.78 21.63
N ALA A 22 9.42 7.01 20.54
CA ALA A 22 8.96 5.62 20.61
C ALA A 22 10.04 4.71 21.23
N GLU A 23 9.62 3.77 22.07
CA GLU A 23 10.50 2.77 22.66
C GLU A 23 10.36 1.43 21.91
N PHE A 24 11.50 0.80 21.59
CA PHE A 24 11.54 -0.47 20.90
C PHE A 24 12.20 -1.53 21.78
N LYS A 25 11.52 -2.67 21.96
CA LYS A 25 12.08 -3.86 22.62
C LYS A 25 12.17 -5.01 21.62
N PHE A 26 13.27 -5.06 20.88
CA PHE A 26 13.57 -6.19 19.98
C PHE A 26 13.79 -7.48 20.77
N ASN A 27 13.74 -8.62 20.08
CA ASN A 27 13.90 -9.96 20.68
C ASN A 27 12.90 -10.26 21.82
N THR A 28 11.72 -9.63 21.76
CA THR A 28 10.60 -9.82 22.69
C THR A 28 9.43 -10.40 21.92
N GLU A 29 8.87 -11.50 22.42
CA GLU A 29 7.82 -12.28 21.78
C GLU A 29 6.48 -12.03 22.46
N PHE A 30 5.43 -11.81 21.68
CA PHE A 30 4.05 -11.79 22.17
C PHE A 30 3.59 -13.21 22.51
N LEU A 31 2.99 -13.40 23.69
CA LEU A 31 2.39 -14.68 24.08
C LEU A 31 0.86 -14.65 24.00
N HIS A 32 0.23 -13.75 24.75
CA HIS A 32 -1.22 -13.55 24.74
C HIS A 32 -1.58 -12.17 25.32
N PHE A 33 -2.84 -11.75 25.18
CA PHE A 33 -3.37 -10.57 25.87
C PHE A 33 -4.69 -10.87 26.57
N GLN A 34 -5.05 -10.00 27.51
CA GLN A 34 -6.40 -9.90 28.04
C GLN A 34 -6.90 -8.46 27.92
N GLN A 35 -8.08 -8.28 27.34
CA GLN A 35 -8.74 -6.97 27.32
C GLN A 35 -9.49 -6.76 28.64
N THR A 36 -9.37 -5.57 29.20
CA THR A 36 -10.06 -5.09 30.41
C THR A 36 -10.87 -3.84 30.06
N PRO A 37 -11.77 -3.36 30.94
CA PRO A 37 -12.46 -2.08 30.72
C PRO A 37 -11.49 -0.91 30.51
N ASP A 38 -10.35 -0.92 31.22
CA ASP A 38 -9.41 0.20 31.30
C ASP A 38 -8.23 0.09 30.30
N GLY A 39 -8.04 -1.07 29.65
CA GLY A 39 -6.92 -1.27 28.73
C GLY A 39 -6.72 -2.71 28.27
N VAL A 40 -5.51 -3.03 27.85
CA VAL A 40 -5.05 -4.34 27.40
C VAL A 40 -3.84 -4.74 28.23
N HIS A 41 -3.88 -5.93 28.83
CA HIS A 41 -2.76 -6.53 29.52
C HIS A 41 -2.10 -7.54 28.58
N THR A 42 -0.91 -7.24 28.10
CA THR A 42 -0.17 -8.06 27.14
C THR A 42 0.97 -8.76 27.84
N VAL A 43 1.00 -10.09 27.78
CA VAL A 43 2.11 -10.89 28.29
C VAL A 43 3.11 -11.14 27.17
N LEU A 44 4.37 -10.80 27.47
CA LEU A 44 5.50 -10.86 26.57
C LEU A 44 6.58 -11.75 27.17
N ARG A 45 7.40 -12.36 26.31
CA ARG A 45 8.61 -13.10 26.71
C ARG A 45 9.85 -12.44 26.14
N ASP A 46 10.80 -12.13 27.00
CA ASP A 46 12.15 -11.80 26.55
C ASP A 46 12.84 -13.10 26.08
N ARG A 47 13.20 -13.17 24.80
CA ARG A 47 13.73 -14.41 24.21
C ARG A 47 15.17 -14.71 24.62
N ALA A 48 15.91 -13.73 25.14
CA ALA A 48 17.29 -13.93 25.58
C ALA A 48 17.34 -14.54 26.99
N SER A 49 16.50 -14.05 27.90
CA SER A 49 16.43 -14.52 29.29
C SER A 49 15.39 -15.63 29.52
N GLY A 50 14.36 -15.69 28.67
CA GLY A 50 13.18 -16.54 28.87
C GLY A 50 12.17 -15.97 29.86
N GLU A 51 12.44 -14.79 30.44
CA GLU A 51 11.56 -14.16 31.42
C GLU A 51 10.26 -13.66 30.77
N GLU A 52 9.13 -13.92 31.42
CA GLU A 52 7.82 -13.41 31.03
C GLU A 52 7.45 -12.18 31.87
N PHE A 53 6.92 -11.16 31.21
CA PHE A 53 6.50 -9.92 31.85
C PHE A 53 5.25 -9.35 31.17
N THR A 54 4.52 -8.51 31.90
CA THR A 54 3.26 -7.93 31.43
C THR A 54 3.42 -6.43 31.13
N VAL A 55 2.91 -6.01 29.98
CA VAL A 55 2.74 -4.60 29.61
C VAL A 55 1.26 -4.25 29.67
N VAL A 56 0.93 -3.13 30.34
CA VAL A 56 -0.43 -2.58 30.40
C VAL A 56 -0.50 -1.37 29.49
N SER A 57 -1.39 -1.41 28.49
CA SER A 57 -1.58 -0.33 27.52
C SER A 57 -3.06 0.01 27.35
N GLN A 58 -3.39 1.20 26.83
CA GLN A 58 -4.79 1.54 26.52
C GLN A 58 -5.31 0.79 25.28
N TYR A 59 -4.41 0.49 24.35
CA TYR A 59 -4.67 -0.17 23.07
C TYR A 59 -3.50 -1.08 22.70
N LEU A 60 -3.77 -2.12 21.90
CA LEU A 60 -2.77 -3.02 21.33
C LEU A 60 -2.90 -3.02 19.80
N ILE A 61 -1.77 -2.87 19.11
CA ILE A 61 -1.71 -2.91 17.64
C ILE A 61 -1.05 -4.22 17.20
N GLY A 62 -1.80 -5.08 16.50
CA GLY A 62 -1.30 -6.28 15.84
C GLY A 62 -0.70 -5.97 14.48
N ALA A 63 0.60 -5.65 14.46
CA ALA A 63 1.40 -5.47 13.25
C ALA A 63 2.47 -6.57 13.10
N ASP A 64 2.12 -7.80 13.51
CA ASP A 64 3.00 -8.96 13.70
C ASP A 64 3.06 -9.92 12.50
N GLY A 65 2.56 -9.46 11.34
CA GLY A 65 2.80 -10.09 10.04
C GLY A 65 1.89 -11.27 9.71
N ALA A 66 2.25 -12.01 8.65
CA ALA A 66 1.39 -13.01 8.01
C ALA A 66 1.00 -14.22 8.88
N ARG A 67 1.63 -14.42 10.05
CA ARG A 67 1.22 -15.43 11.04
C ARG A 67 0.89 -14.76 12.37
N SER A 68 0.08 -13.70 12.28
CA SER A 68 -0.29 -12.85 13.40
C SER A 68 -0.85 -13.67 14.57
N ALA A 69 -0.09 -13.71 15.66
CA ALA A 69 -0.51 -14.29 16.93
C ALA A 69 -1.57 -13.41 17.60
N VAL A 70 -1.50 -12.09 17.39
CA VAL A 70 -2.52 -11.15 17.90
C VAL A 70 -3.87 -11.41 17.26
N LEU A 71 -3.93 -11.56 15.93
CA LEU A 71 -5.18 -11.85 15.23
C LEU A 71 -5.74 -13.22 15.61
N THR A 72 -4.88 -14.24 15.77
CA THR A 72 -5.30 -15.55 16.28
C THR A 72 -5.86 -15.46 17.69
N ALA A 73 -5.23 -14.68 18.59
CA ALA A 73 -5.72 -14.49 19.96
C ALA A 73 -7.03 -13.69 20.04
N LEU A 74 -7.36 -12.89 19.03
CA LEU A 74 -8.68 -12.26 18.88
C LEU A 74 -9.76 -13.21 18.36
N GLU A 75 -9.38 -14.43 17.95
CA GLU A 75 -10.27 -15.42 17.33
C GLU A 75 -10.96 -14.88 16.06
N ILE A 76 -10.33 -13.91 15.38
CA ILE A 76 -10.86 -13.37 14.12
C ILE A 76 -10.52 -14.33 12.97
N PRO A 77 -11.52 -14.81 12.21
CA PRO A 77 -11.27 -15.69 11.07
C PRO A 77 -10.43 -15.03 9.98
N VAL A 78 -9.45 -15.79 9.47
CA VAL A 78 -8.74 -15.46 8.23
C VAL A 78 -9.33 -16.34 7.12
N LEU A 79 -9.98 -15.68 6.17
CA LEU A 79 -10.60 -16.32 5.01
C LEU A 79 -9.57 -16.49 3.89
N GLY A 80 -9.73 -17.52 3.07
CA GLY A 80 -8.88 -17.78 1.91
C GLY A 80 -7.96 -18.99 2.08
N ARG A 81 -6.90 -19.10 1.26
CA ARG A 81 -6.02 -20.29 1.18
C ARG A 81 -4.56 -19.93 0.98
N GLN A 82 -3.68 -20.84 1.41
CA GLN A 82 -2.28 -20.84 0.97
C GLN A 82 -2.22 -21.40 -0.46
N ILE A 83 -1.52 -20.70 -1.36
CA ILE A 83 -1.48 -21.03 -2.79
C ILE A 83 -0.25 -21.86 -3.13
N ASN A 84 0.95 -21.40 -2.76
CA ASN A 84 2.19 -21.98 -3.25
C ASN A 84 3.40 -21.58 -2.38
N THR A 85 4.58 -22.11 -2.70
CA THR A 85 5.86 -21.67 -2.13
C THR A 85 6.71 -21.03 -3.23
N ALA A 86 7.39 -19.94 -2.89
CA ALA A 86 8.39 -19.30 -3.73
C ALA A 86 9.79 -19.54 -3.18
N PHE A 87 10.78 -19.67 -4.07
CA PHE A 87 12.18 -19.89 -3.72
C PHE A 87 13.02 -18.77 -4.33
N ASN A 88 13.73 -18.05 -3.46
CA ASN A 88 14.50 -16.86 -3.81
C ASN A 88 15.95 -17.00 -3.36
N ILE A 89 16.86 -16.47 -4.16
CA ILE A 89 18.30 -16.41 -3.86
C ILE A 89 18.76 -14.96 -3.88
N HIS A 90 19.46 -14.51 -2.83
CA HIS A 90 20.12 -13.21 -2.82
C HIS A 90 21.57 -13.36 -3.31
N ILE A 91 21.96 -12.59 -4.33
CA ILE A 91 23.29 -12.67 -4.94
C ILE A 91 23.93 -11.30 -5.15
N ILE A 92 25.26 -11.30 -5.26
CA ILE A 92 26.05 -10.24 -5.88
C ILE A 92 26.59 -10.79 -7.20
N ALA A 93 26.29 -10.08 -8.30
CA ALA A 93 26.77 -10.37 -9.65
C ALA A 93 26.68 -9.08 -10.49
N ASP A 94 27.78 -8.68 -11.14
CA ASP A 94 27.78 -7.51 -12.04
C ASP A 94 27.12 -7.86 -13.38
N LEU A 95 25.86 -7.43 -13.51
CA LEU A 95 25.07 -7.60 -14.74
C LEU A 95 24.94 -6.29 -15.52
N THR A 96 25.76 -5.27 -15.21
CA THR A 96 25.73 -3.94 -15.84
C THR A 96 25.73 -4.03 -17.36
N LYS A 97 26.55 -4.93 -17.93
CA LYS A 97 26.66 -5.12 -19.38
C LYS A 97 25.34 -5.51 -20.07
N TYR A 98 24.43 -6.18 -19.35
CA TYR A 98 23.16 -6.65 -19.89
C TYR A 98 21.97 -5.72 -19.60
N ILE A 99 22.05 -4.95 -18.51
CA ILE A 99 20.90 -4.21 -17.98
C ILE A 99 20.99 -2.70 -18.25
N LYS A 100 22.20 -2.13 -18.35
CA LYS A 100 22.39 -0.67 -18.44
C LYS A 100 21.59 0.01 -19.57
N ASN A 101 21.37 -0.70 -20.68
CA ASN A 101 20.67 -0.18 -21.86
C ASN A 101 19.16 -0.51 -21.86
N ARG A 102 18.67 -1.20 -20.83
CA ARG A 102 17.27 -1.61 -20.62
C ARG A 102 16.98 -1.71 -19.11
N PRO A 103 17.12 -0.58 -18.38
CA PRO A 103 17.00 -0.59 -16.93
C PRO A 103 15.62 -1.08 -16.49
N GLY A 104 15.59 -2.07 -15.61
CA GLY A 104 14.36 -2.61 -15.03
C GLY A 104 14.59 -3.05 -13.59
N SER A 105 13.67 -2.71 -12.70
CA SER A 105 13.69 -3.18 -11.30
C SER A 105 13.39 -4.68 -11.21
N LEU A 106 12.52 -5.19 -12.08
CA LEU A 106 12.17 -6.59 -12.21
C LEU A 106 12.45 -7.07 -13.64
N ASN A 107 13.35 -8.03 -13.78
CA ASN A 107 13.76 -8.55 -15.09
C ASN A 107 13.33 -9.99 -15.21
N TRP A 108 12.22 -10.24 -15.91
CA TRP A 108 11.73 -11.58 -16.18
C TRP A 108 12.66 -12.31 -17.13
N VAL A 109 13.06 -13.51 -16.74
CA VAL A 109 13.89 -14.42 -17.53
C VAL A 109 13.01 -15.56 -17.98
N LEU A 110 12.73 -15.56 -19.28
CA LEU A 110 12.19 -16.70 -19.97
C LEU A 110 13.33 -17.60 -20.43
N ASN A 111 13.42 -18.80 -19.88
CA ASN A 111 14.50 -19.73 -20.21
C ASN A 111 13.97 -21.03 -20.82
N LEU A 112 13.95 -21.05 -22.15
CA LEU A 112 13.51 -22.23 -22.91
C LEU A 112 14.43 -23.45 -22.71
N GLY A 113 15.67 -23.25 -22.26
CA GLY A 113 16.64 -24.32 -21.98
C GLY A 113 16.71 -24.74 -20.51
N ALA A 114 15.74 -24.35 -19.67
CA ALA A 114 15.70 -24.76 -18.26
C ALA A 114 15.73 -26.30 -18.11
N PRO A 115 16.62 -26.84 -17.25
CA PRO A 115 16.62 -28.26 -16.88
C PRO A 115 15.26 -28.71 -16.32
N GLU A 116 14.95 -30.02 -16.38
CA GLU A 116 13.64 -30.55 -15.95
C GLU A 116 13.35 -30.31 -14.46
N GLU A 117 14.39 -30.21 -13.63
CA GLU A 117 14.29 -29.92 -12.20
C GLU A 117 13.96 -28.44 -11.89
N TRP A 118 13.98 -27.54 -12.88
CA TRP A 118 13.72 -26.10 -12.70
C TRP A 118 12.58 -25.60 -13.60
N GLY A 119 11.78 -24.69 -13.07
CA GLY A 119 10.79 -23.95 -13.85
C GLY A 119 11.45 -23.15 -14.98
N SER A 120 10.76 -22.99 -16.10
CA SER A 120 11.25 -22.25 -17.27
C SER A 120 11.23 -20.73 -17.09
N VAL A 121 10.62 -20.25 -16.00
CA VAL A 121 10.46 -18.83 -15.71
C VAL A 121 11.07 -18.49 -14.36
N GLY A 122 11.80 -17.40 -14.33
CA GLY A 122 12.27 -16.75 -13.12
C GLY A 122 12.42 -15.25 -13.34
N ASN A 123 12.94 -14.54 -12.35
CA ASN A 123 13.23 -13.12 -12.52
C ASN A 123 14.46 -12.70 -11.70
N PHE A 124 15.09 -11.61 -12.13
CA PHE A 124 16.11 -10.88 -11.39
C PHE A 124 15.51 -9.56 -10.92
N ARG A 125 15.26 -9.45 -9.62
CA ARG A 125 14.86 -8.22 -8.94
C ARG A 125 16.11 -7.47 -8.48
N MET A 126 16.31 -6.28 -9.02
CA MET A 126 17.46 -5.42 -8.72
C MET A 126 17.40 -4.96 -7.26
N VAL A 127 18.46 -5.15 -6.47
CA VAL A 127 18.59 -4.59 -5.11
C VAL A 127 19.49 -3.35 -5.15
N ARG A 128 20.61 -3.44 -5.86
CA ARG A 128 21.49 -2.29 -6.17
C ARG A 128 21.86 -2.29 -7.66
N PRO A 129 21.66 -1.17 -8.38
CA PRO A 129 22.02 -1.09 -9.79
C PRO A 129 23.53 -1.22 -9.99
N TRP A 130 24.07 -2.15 -10.77
CA TRP A 130 23.46 -3.36 -11.38
C TRP A 130 24.20 -4.61 -10.90
N THR A 131 24.49 -4.65 -9.61
CA THR A 131 25.46 -5.59 -9.00
C THR A 131 24.87 -6.48 -7.92
N GLU A 132 23.70 -6.17 -7.37
CA GLU A 132 23.07 -6.94 -6.28
C GLU A 132 21.63 -7.26 -6.65
N TRP A 133 21.22 -8.52 -6.47
CA TRP A 133 19.98 -9.06 -7.03
C TRP A 133 19.33 -10.08 -6.11
N VAL A 134 18.00 -10.03 -6.01
CA VAL A 134 17.20 -11.17 -5.54
C VAL A 134 16.66 -11.89 -6.77
N VAL A 135 16.94 -13.18 -6.88
CA VAL A 135 16.56 -14.01 -8.02
C VAL A 135 15.47 -14.98 -7.60
N SER A 136 14.30 -14.89 -8.22
CA SER A 136 13.26 -15.91 -8.09
C SER A 136 13.52 -17.02 -9.11
N MET A 137 13.70 -18.24 -8.61
CA MET A 137 13.85 -19.44 -9.42
C MET A 137 13.11 -20.58 -8.74
N HIS A 138 12.11 -21.16 -9.40
CA HIS A 138 11.27 -22.17 -8.79
C HIS A 138 11.73 -23.57 -9.22
N PRO A 139 11.96 -24.51 -8.28
CA PRO A 139 12.05 -25.93 -8.63
C PRO A 139 10.79 -26.37 -9.38
N ALA A 140 10.93 -27.32 -10.31
CA ALA A 140 9.81 -27.84 -11.09
C ALA A 140 8.89 -28.74 -10.23
N THR A 141 9.48 -29.50 -9.31
CA THR A 141 8.77 -30.28 -8.29
C THR A 141 8.44 -29.39 -7.10
N LYS A 142 7.23 -29.59 -6.54
CA LYS A 142 6.76 -28.91 -5.33
C LYS A 142 6.62 -29.88 -4.16
N ASP A 143 7.41 -30.96 -4.14
CA ASP A 143 7.36 -31.90 -3.03
C ASP A 143 7.84 -31.19 -1.75
N PRO A 144 6.98 -31.07 -0.71
CA PRO A 144 7.37 -30.43 0.55
C PRO A 144 8.52 -31.16 1.27
N ASN A 145 8.79 -32.42 0.92
CA ASN A 145 9.89 -33.22 1.46
C ASN A 145 11.18 -33.09 0.64
N ASP A 146 11.18 -32.35 -0.46
CA ASP A 146 12.38 -32.16 -1.28
C ASP A 146 13.39 -31.30 -0.52
N SER A 147 14.61 -31.80 -0.41
CA SER A 147 15.72 -31.05 0.19
C SER A 147 15.94 -29.75 -0.58
N GLN A 148 16.27 -28.65 0.12
CA GLN A 148 16.62 -27.40 -0.56
C GLN A 148 17.68 -27.67 -1.63
N PRO A 149 17.57 -27.06 -2.83
CA PRO A 149 18.55 -27.26 -3.90
C PRO A 149 19.97 -27.03 -3.41
N SER A 150 20.90 -27.90 -3.80
CA SER A 150 22.31 -27.77 -3.40
C SER A 150 22.91 -26.47 -3.94
N HIS A 151 23.93 -25.96 -3.26
CA HIS A 151 24.66 -24.76 -3.68
C HIS A 151 25.16 -24.85 -5.13
N GLU A 152 25.66 -26.02 -5.54
CA GLU A 152 26.12 -26.28 -6.90
C GLU A 152 24.98 -26.21 -7.93
N SER A 153 23.82 -26.80 -7.60
CA SER A 153 22.63 -26.75 -8.46
C SER A 153 22.13 -25.32 -8.66
N ILE A 154 22.10 -24.53 -7.57
CA ILE A 154 21.73 -23.11 -7.60
C ILE A 154 22.70 -22.32 -8.49
N LEU A 155 24.02 -22.50 -8.31
CA LEU A 155 25.02 -21.76 -9.09
C LEU A 155 24.94 -22.10 -10.58
N LYS A 156 24.79 -23.39 -10.91
CA LYS A 156 24.58 -23.86 -12.29
C LYS A 156 23.32 -23.22 -12.89
N ARG A 157 22.23 -23.17 -12.12
CA ARG A 157 20.98 -22.53 -12.55
C ARG A 157 21.14 -21.03 -12.76
N LEU A 158 21.83 -20.33 -11.87
CA LEU A 158 22.08 -18.89 -11.98
C LEU A 158 22.86 -18.54 -13.25
N ARG A 159 23.98 -19.22 -13.51
CA ARG A 159 24.76 -19.03 -14.75
C ARG A 159 23.92 -19.31 -15.99
N GLN A 160 23.10 -20.34 -15.94
CA GLN A 160 22.19 -20.72 -17.01
C GLN A 160 21.07 -19.69 -17.24
N MET A 161 20.54 -19.04 -16.20
CA MET A 161 19.57 -17.95 -16.31
C MET A 161 20.21 -16.66 -16.84
N ILE A 162 21.47 -16.39 -16.48
CA ILE A 162 22.24 -15.25 -17.00
C ILE A 162 22.64 -15.49 -18.46
N GLY A 163 22.94 -16.75 -18.83
CA GLY A 163 23.43 -17.13 -20.15
C GLY A 163 24.93 -16.84 -20.35
N ASP A 164 25.70 -16.70 -19.26
CA ASP A 164 27.14 -16.41 -19.30
C ASP A 164 27.85 -16.99 -18.07
N ASP A 165 28.70 -17.99 -18.30
CA ASP A 165 29.46 -18.68 -17.27
C ASP A 165 30.67 -17.86 -16.75
N SER A 166 31.03 -16.76 -17.43
CA SER A 166 32.16 -15.90 -17.04
C SER A 166 31.81 -14.91 -15.93
N ILE A 167 30.53 -14.74 -15.61
CA ILE A 167 30.10 -13.85 -14.52
C ILE A 167 30.45 -14.48 -13.18
N ASP A 168 31.15 -13.72 -12.35
CA ASP A 168 31.36 -14.07 -10.94
C ASP A 168 30.06 -13.86 -10.16
N ILE A 169 29.68 -14.86 -9.37
CA ILE A 169 28.41 -14.90 -8.65
C ILE A 169 28.70 -15.26 -7.21
N LYS A 170 28.43 -14.33 -6.31
CA LYS A 170 28.47 -14.56 -4.87
C LYS A 170 27.06 -14.74 -4.35
N ILE A 171 26.74 -15.94 -3.87
CA ILE A 171 25.47 -16.21 -3.19
C ILE A 171 25.56 -15.72 -1.75
N LEU A 172 24.62 -14.87 -1.34
CA LEU A 172 24.52 -14.33 0.01
C LEU A 172 23.58 -15.18 0.88
N SER A 173 22.41 -15.56 0.35
CA SER A 173 21.42 -16.38 1.07
C SER A 173 20.40 -17.03 0.12
N SER A 174 19.72 -18.06 0.61
CA SER A 174 18.57 -18.71 -0.02
C SER A 174 17.39 -18.75 0.95
N PHE A 175 16.19 -18.47 0.49
CA PHE A 175 15.00 -18.45 1.35
C PHE A 175 13.73 -18.84 0.58
N SER A 176 12.83 -19.51 1.31
CA SER A 176 11.51 -19.89 0.83
C SER A 176 10.44 -19.13 1.59
N TRP A 177 9.38 -18.72 0.90
CA TRP A 177 8.22 -18.09 1.53
C TRP A 177 6.92 -18.58 0.88
N SER A 178 5.85 -18.56 1.67
CA SER A 178 4.52 -19.01 1.22
C SER A 178 3.75 -17.87 0.58
N ILE A 179 3.19 -18.13 -0.60
CA ILE A 179 2.23 -17.29 -1.28
C ILE A 179 0.85 -17.59 -0.70
N ASN A 180 0.22 -16.58 -0.10
CA ASN A 180 -1.11 -16.69 0.49
C ASN A 180 -2.10 -15.83 -0.29
N ASP A 181 -3.37 -16.24 -0.25
CA ASP A 181 -4.53 -15.46 -0.68
C ASP A 181 -5.48 -15.46 0.50
N GLN A 182 -5.28 -14.49 1.39
CA GLN A 182 -5.93 -14.47 2.70
C GLN A 182 -6.29 -13.06 3.13
N VAL A 183 -7.48 -12.92 3.70
CA VAL A 183 -8.00 -11.68 4.29
C VAL A 183 -8.63 -11.96 5.64
N ALA A 184 -8.42 -11.07 6.61
CA ALA A 184 -9.13 -11.13 7.89
C ALA A 184 -10.58 -10.66 7.72
N GLU A 185 -11.52 -11.30 8.42
CA GLU A 185 -12.93 -10.92 8.37
C GLU A 185 -13.18 -9.53 8.98
N LYS A 186 -12.47 -9.22 10.07
CA LYS A 186 -12.46 -7.91 10.74
C LYS A 186 -11.03 -7.54 11.08
N TRP A 187 -10.77 -6.25 11.29
CA TRP A 187 -9.42 -5.76 11.60
C TRP A 187 -9.27 -5.33 13.05
N GLN A 188 -10.30 -5.52 13.87
CA GLN A 188 -10.28 -5.14 15.28
C GLN A 188 -11.32 -5.90 16.09
N ASP A 189 -11.06 -5.99 17.40
CA ASP A 189 -12.09 -6.16 18.44
C ASP A 189 -11.75 -5.19 19.57
N ARG A 190 -12.66 -4.24 19.83
CA ARG A 190 -12.56 -3.23 20.91
C ARG A 190 -11.19 -2.52 20.92
N ARG A 191 -10.31 -2.84 21.87
CA ARG A 191 -9.03 -2.14 22.12
C ARG A 191 -7.85 -2.74 21.36
N VAL A 192 -8.06 -3.82 20.61
CA VAL A 192 -7.02 -4.49 19.84
C VAL A 192 -7.31 -4.33 18.35
N LEU A 193 -6.36 -3.77 17.61
CA LEU A 193 -6.49 -3.47 16.18
C LEU A 193 -5.34 -4.09 15.41
N CYS A 194 -5.61 -4.79 14.32
CA CYS A 194 -4.62 -5.44 13.48
C CYS A 194 -4.48 -4.71 12.14
N ILE A 195 -3.26 -4.61 11.61
CA ILE A 195 -2.95 -3.91 10.35
C ILE A 195 -1.87 -4.65 9.56
N GLY A 196 -1.74 -4.32 8.28
CA GLY A 196 -0.72 -4.90 7.40
C GLY A 196 -0.92 -6.40 7.14
N ASP A 197 0.18 -7.13 6.96
CA ASP A 197 0.21 -8.57 6.68
C ASP A 197 -0.57 -9.45 7.68
N ALA A 198 -0.83 -8.93 8.89
CA ALA A 198 -1.72 -9.59 9.84
C ALA A 198 -3.12 -9.81 9.22
N THR A 199 -3.60 -8.82 8.46
CA THR A 199 -4.98 -8.69 7.97
C THR A 199 -5.17 -8.93 6.47
N HIS A 200 -4.13 -8.77 5.65
CA HIS A 200 -4.19 -9.02 4.21
C HIS A 200 -2.89 -9.68 3.74
N ARG A 201 -2.99 -10.79 3.00
CA ARG A 201 -1.84 -11.58 2.55
C ARG A 201 -2.07 -11.98 1.11
N HIS A 202 -1.10 -11.63 0.27
CA HIS A 202 -1.25 -11.77 -1.17
C HIS A 202 0.10 -12.10 -1.85
N PRO A 203 0.09 -12.57 -3.11
CA PRO A 203 1.30 -12.65 -3.92
C PRO A 203 1.98 -11.27 -4.08
N PRO A 204 3.30 -11.19 -4.31
CA PRO A 204 4.06 -9.95 -4.41
C PRO A 204 3.81 -9.18 -5.71
N ILE A 205 2.93 -9.69 -6.59
CA ILE A 205 2.53 -9.04 -7.84
C ILE A 205 2.05 -7.62 -7.54
N ASN A 206 2.41 -6.67 -8.40
CA ASN A 206 2.19 -5.22 -8.24
C ASN A 206 2.95 -4.53 -7.08
N GLY A 207 3.59 -5.25 -6.15
CA GLY A 207 4.32 -4.62 -5.03
C GLY A 207 3.43 -3.83 -4.05
N LEU A 208 2.16 -4.21 -3.90
CA LEU A 208 1.16 -3.45 -3.13
C LEU A 208 1.26 -3.62 -1.60
N GLY A 209 1.90 -4.69 -1.11
CA GLY A 209 1.87 -5.09 0.29
C GLY A 209 2.43 -4.02 1.24
N SER A 210 3.73 -3.74 1.17
CA SER A 210 4.38 -2.78 2.05
C SER A 210 3.77 -1.37 1.98
N ASN A 211 3.38 -0.92 0.79
CA ASN A 211 2.69 0.37 0.58
C ASN A 211 1.36 0.42 1.33
N THR A 212 0.61 -0.68 1.31
CA THR A 212 -0.67 -0.79 2.01
C THR A 212 -0.46 -0.88 3.52
N CYS A 213 0.52 -1.64 4.00
CA CYS A 213 0.86 -1.69 5.43
C CYS A 213 1.19 -0.30 6.00
N ILE A 214 1.97 0.52 5.27
CA ILE A 214 2.28 1.90 5.66
C ILE A 214 1.00 2.75 5.67
N SER A 215 0.15 2.59 4.66
CA SER A 215 -1.13 3.32 4.56
C SER A 215 -2.10 2.94 5.69
N ASP A 216 -2.13 1.67 6.11
CA ASP A 216 -2.94 1.20 7.24
C ASP A 216 -2.49 1.85 8.54
N ALA A 217 -1.17 1.88 8.78
CA ALA A 217 -0.59 2.55 9.95
C ALA A 217 -0.89 4.06 9.93
N PHE A 218 -0.79 4.70 8.76
CA PHE A 218 -1.06 6.13 8.62
C PHE A 218 -2.53 6.46 8.90
N ASN A 219 -3.47 5.66 8.39
CA ASN A 219 -4.90 5.78 8.69
C ASN A 219 -5.21 5.64 10.18
N LEU A 220 -4.55 4.71 10.88
CA LEU A 220 -4.81 4.42 12.29
C LEU A 220 -4.14 5.42 13.24
N SER A 221 -2.92 5.86 12.93
CA SER A 221 -2.06 6.62 13.85
C SER A 221 -2.72 7.91 14.39
N TRP A 222 -3.33 8.72 13.52
CA TRP A 222 -3.96 9.98 13.94
C TRP A 222 -5.23 9.74 14.74
N LYS A 223 -6.03 8.73 14.38
CA LYS A 223 -7.25 8.35 15.10
C LYS A 223 -6.91 7.93 16.51
N LEU A 224 -5.89 7.08 16.65
CA LEU A 224 -5.39 6.63 17.94
C LEU A 224 -4.88 7.80 18.79
N ALA A 225 -4.10 8.71 18.19
CA ALA A 225 -3.63 9.90 18.87
C ALA A 225 -4.78 10.80 19.37
N TYR A 226 -5.82 10.98 18.55
CA TYR A 226 -6.99 11.80 18.91
C TYR A 226 -7.80 11.16 20.04
N VAL A 227 -7.99 9.83 20.01
CA VAL A 227 -8.69 9.12 21.09
C VAL A 227 -7.89 9.14 22.39
N ILE A 228 -6.58 8.87 22.34
CA ILE A 228 -5.71 8.90 23.54
C ILE A 228 -5.67 10.30 24.18
N LYS A 229 -5.69 11.36 23.36
CA LYS A 229 -5.75 12.75 23.85
C LYS A 229 -7.14 13.17 24.35
N GLY A 230 -8.16 12.32 24.21
CA GLY A 230 -9.54 12.64 24.55
C GLY A 230 -10.21 13.63 23.59
N TRP A 231 -9.64 13.83 22.40
CA TRP A 231 -10.20 14.71 21.36
C TRP A 231 -11.31 14.03 20.56
N ALA A 232 -11.29 12.70 20.47
CA ALA A 232 -12.30 11.90 19.79
C ALA A 232 -12.80 10.75 20.69
N SER A 233 -14.03 10.31 20.43
CA SER A 233 -14.58 9.08 21.00
C SER A 233 -13.84 7.85 20.47
N PRO A 234 -13.71 6.75 21.25
CA PRO A 234 -13.22 5.47 20.75
C PRO A 234 -13.95 4.94 19.51
N THR A 235 -15.19 5.37 19.25
CA THR A 235 -15.94 5.01 18.03
C THR A 235 -15.24 5.47 16.76
N LEU A 236 -14.37 6.50 16.81
CA LEU A 236 -13.53 6.87 15.67
C LEU A 236 -12.62 5.71 15.23
N LEU A 237 -12.15 4.87 16.16
CA LEU A 237 -11.31 3.71 15.83
C LEU A 237 -12.10 2.59 15.13
N GLU A 238 -13.43 2.57 15.25
CA GLU A 238 -14.30 1.61 14.55
C GLU A 238 -14.31 1.85 13.04
N THR A 239 -13.84 3.02 12.58
CA THR A 239 -13.69 3.33 11.16
C THR A 239 -12.51 2.61 10.49
N LEU A 240 -11.60 1.96 11.24
CA LEU A 240 -10.46 1.25 10.64
C LEU A 240 -10.93 0.15 9.69
N THR A 241 -11.83 -0.73 10.16
CA THR A 241 -12.34 -1.84 9.35
C THR A 241 -13.07 -1.38 8.07
N PRO A 242 -14.10 -0.51 8.13
CA PRO A 242 -14.82 -0.08 6.93
C PRO A 242 -13.95 0.74 5.96
N GLU A 243 -12.89 1.41 6.43
CA GLU A 243 -11.98 2.15 5.55
C GLU A 243 -10.90 1.26 4.92
N ARG A 244 -10.23 0.42 5.72
CA ARG A 244 -9.01 -0.28 5.29
C ARG A 244 -9.24 -1.70 4.80
N LYS A 245 -10.27 -2.39 5.30
CA LYS A 245 -10.60 -3.74 4.81
C LYS A 245 -10.92 -3.76 3.31
N PRO A 246 -11.76 -2.86 2.75
CA PRO A 246 -12.02 -2.87 1.31
C PRO A 246 -10.75 -2.68 0.47
N VAL A 247 -9.79 -1.89 0.96
CA VAL A 247 -8.47 -1.68 0.33
C VAL A 247 -7.65 -2.97 0.38
N GLY A 248 -7.51 -3.58 1.57
CA GLY A 248 -6.79 -4.85 1.74
C GLY A 248 -7.38 -5.98 0.88
N ASP A 249 -8.71 -6.10 0.84
CA ASP A 249 -9.39 -7.07 -0.01
C ASP A 249 -9.13 -6.82 -1.51
N ALA A 250 -9.14 -5.55 -1.94
CA ALA A 250 -8.91 -5.18 -3.33
C ALA A 250 -7.49 -5.50 -3.79
N ILE A 251 -6.47 -5.23 -2.98
CA ILE A 251 -5.09 -5.56 -3.35
C ILE A 251 -4.86 -7.07 -3.39
N VAL A 252 -5.50 -7.84 -2.51
CA VAL A 252 -5.41 -9.31 -2.50
C VAL A 252 -6.01 -9.87 -3.78
N ARG A 253 -7.23 -9.44 -4.14
CA ARG A 253 -7.85 -9.83 -5.43
C ARG A 253 -6.95 -9.46 -6.61
N ARG A 254 -6.49 -8.21 -6.67
CA ARG A 254 -5.66 -7.72 -7.78
C ARG A 254 -4.37 -8.51 -7.94
N ALA A 255 -3.66 -8.76 -6.85
CA ALA A 255 -2.40 -9.51 -6.89
C ALA A 255 -2.61 -10.96 -7.38
N ASN A 256 -3.74 -11.58 -7.02
CA ASN A 256 -4.13 -12.90 -7.53
C ASN A 256 -4.49 -12.87 -9.03
N ASP A 257 -5.25 -11.86 -9.49
CA ASP A 257 -5.57 -11.69 -10.91
C ASP A 257 -4.30 -11.54 -11.76
N GLY A 258 -3.33 -10.78 -11.26
CA GLY A 258 -2.04 -10.59 -11.94
C GLY A 258 -1.20 -11.87 -11.97
N MET A 259 -1.23 -12.66 -10.88
CA MET A 259 -0.61 -13.98 -10.86
C MET A 259 -1.24 -14.91 -11.92
N GLU A 260 -2.56 -14.84 -12.12
CA GLU A 260 -3.23 -15.65 -13.15
C GLU A 260 -2.87 -15.20 -14.58
N ALA A 261 -2.74 -13.90 -14.82
CA ALA A 261 -2.24 -13.37 -16.09
C ALA A 261 -0.82 -13.91 -16.42
N HIS A 262 0.06 -13.93 -15.42
CA HIS A 262 1.38 -14.55 -15.53
C HIS A 262 1.31 -16.06 -15.79
N ARG A 263 0.46 -16.80 -15.08
CA ARG A 263 0.27 -18.24 -15.32
C ARG A 263 -0.20 -18.54 -16.75
N ARG A 264 -1.12 -17.73 -17.29
CA ARG A 264 -1.54 -17.83 -18.71
C ARG A 264 -0.35 -17.67 -19.64
N LEU A 265 0.48 -16.64 -19.41
CA LEU A 265 1.69 -16.39 -20.19
C LEU A 265 2.66 -17.58 -20.11
N TRP A 266 2.95 -18.08 -18.91
CA TRP A 266 3.86 -19.21 -18.70
C TRP A 266 3.35 -20.51 -19.34
N LYS A 267 2.03 -20.73 -19.34
CA LYS A 267 1.41 -21.89 -20.01
C LYS A 267 1.57 -21.82 -21.53
N ILE A 268 1.47 -20.64 -22.13
CA ILE A 268 1.69 -20.43 -23.58
C ILE A 268 3.15 -20.70 -23.93
N ILE A 269 4.08 -20.22 -23.09
CA ILE A 269 5.52 -20.44 -23.21
C ILE A 269 5.87 -21.94 -23.16
N GLY A 270 5.21 -22.69 -22.29
CA GLY A 270 5.50 -24.10 -22.03
C GLY A 270 6.15 -24.33 -20.66
N LEU A 271 5.60 -25.31 -19.94
CA LEU A 271 6.04 -25.69 -18.59
C LEU A 271 7.02 -26.87 -18.60
N ASP A 272 7.16 -27.55 -19.73
CA ASP A 272 8.04 -28.70 -19.94
C ASP A 272 8.85 -28.55 -21.24
N SER A 273 9.79 -29.45 -21.49
CA SER A 273 10.69 -29.38 -22.65
C SER A 273 9.95 -29.47 -23.99
N ALA A 274 8.93 -30.33 -24.09
CA ALA A 274 8.19 -30.55 -25.32
C ALA A 274 7.33 -29.33 -25.68
N THR A 275 6.59 -28.78 -24.71
CA THR A 275 5.74 -27.60 -24.94
C THR A 275 6.56 -26.35 -25.28
N ARG A 276 7.76 -26.20 -24.71
CA ARG A 276 8.70 -25.12 -25.06
C ARG A 276 9.23 -25.22 -26.49
N LYS A 277 9.49 -26.43 -26.98
CA LYS A 277 9.88 -26.66 -28.38
C LYS A 277 8.76 -26.22 -29.32
N THR A 278 7.52 -26.61 -29.03
CA THR A 278 6.33 -26.18 -29.78
C THR A 278 6.17 -24.66 -29.78
N PHE A 279 6.34 -23.99 -28.63
CA PHE A 279 6.33 -22.53 -28.55
C PHE A 279 7.35 -21.90 -29.51
N SER A 280 8.60 -22.40 -29.48
CA SER A 280 9.71 -21.92 -30.30
C SER A 280 9.45 -22.09 -31.81
N GLU A 281 8.82 -23.20 -32.21
CA GLU A 281 8.44 -23.50 -33.58
C GLU A 281 7.28 -22.61 -34.06
N LEU A 282 6.17 -22.55 -33.31
CA LEU A 282 4.99 -21.73 -33.65
C LEU A 282 5.31 -20.23 -33.67
N LEU A 283 6.18 -19.75 -32.79
CA LEU A 283 6.59 -18.35 -32.76
C LEU A 283 7.25 -17.93 -34.09
N ARG A 284 8.02 -18.83 -34.72
CA ARG A 284 8.73 -18.58 -35.99
C ARG A 284 7.96 -19.02 -37.24
N ALA A 285 6.89 -19.82 -37.07
CA ALA A 285 6.14 -20.37 -38.19
C ALA A 285 5.53 -19.27 -39.07
N ASP A 286 5.83 -19.33 -40.37
CA ASP A 286 5.17 -18.53 -41.41
C ASP A 286 3.90 -19.26 -41.90
N SER A 287 2.95 -19.38 -40.99
CA SER A 287 1.65 -20.03 -41.23
C SER A 287 0.54 -19.26 -40.53
N ASN A 288 -0.71 -19.52 -40.93
CA ASN A 288 -1.87 -18.98 -40.22
C ASN A 288 -1.88 -19.38 -38.74
N GLU A 289 -1.46 -20.62 -38.44
CA GLU A 289 -1.33 -21.12 -37.07
C GLU A 289 -0.29 -20.31 -36.28
N GLY A 290 0.89 -20.06 -36.86
CA GLY A 290 1.92 -19.22 -36.25
C GLY A 290 1.45 -17.77 -36.03
N LYS A 291 0.66 -17.21 -36.94
CA LYS A 291 0.06 -15.87 -36.79
C LYS A 291 -0.93 -15.83 -35.62
N VAL A 292 -1.85 -16.79 -35.54
CA VAL A 292 -2.82 -16.91 -34.44
C VAL A 292 -2.10 -17.07 -33.11
N PHE A 293 -1.06 -17.92 -33.07
CA PHE A 293 -0.24 -18.13 -31.88
C PHE A 293 0.44 -16.84 -31.41
N ARG A 294 1.10 -16.11 -32.32
CA ARG A 294 1.75 -14.83 -32.02
C ARG A 294 0.77 -13.78 -31.48
N ASN A 295 -0.48 -13.77 -31.97
CA ASN A 295 -1.51 -12.87 -31.46
C ASN A 295 -1.93 -13.25 -30.03
N ASN A 296 -2.25 -14.52 -29.77
CA ASN A 296 -2.57 -14.98 -28.41
C ASN A 296 -1.42 -14.77 -27.42
N TYR A 297 -0.17 -14.98 -27.84
CA TYR A 297 1.00 -14.69 -27.02
C TYR A 297 1.14 -13.19 -26.70
N ARG A 298 0.90 -12.32 -27.68
CA ARG A 298 0.91 -10.87 -27.49
C ARG A 298 -0.19 -10.42 -26.53
N GLU A 299 -1.41 -10.91 -26.69
CA GLU A 299 -2.53 -10.61 -25.78
C GLU A 299 -2.22 -11.07 -24.34
N ALA A 300 -1.54 -12.21 -24.18
CA ALA A 300 -1.13 -12.67 -22.86
C ALA A 300 -0.01 -11.80 -22.25
N LEU A 301 0.90 -11.27 -23.07
CA LEU A 301 1.89 -10.28 -22.64
C LEU A 301 1.23 -8.95 -22.26
N GLU A 302 0.33 -8.43 -23.08
CA GLU A 302 -0.40 -7.18 -22.82
C GLU A 302 -1.24 -7.28 -21.52
N ALA A 303 -1.80 -8.45 -21.23
CA ALA A 303 -2.51 -8.70 -19.97
C ALA A 303 -1.61 -8.60 -18.71
N THR A 304 -0.28 -8.79 -18.83
CA THR A 304 0.63 -8.58 -17.68
C THR A 304 1.00 -7.11 -17.49
N GLU A 305 0.74 -6.23 -18.46
CA GLU A 305 1.03 -4.79 -18.34
C GLU A 305 0.23 -4.11 -17.22
N ASP A 306 -0.92 -4.67 -16.87
CA ASP A 306 -1.70 -4.22 -15.72
C ASP A 306 -0.91 -4.34 -14.41
N GLU A 307 0.18 -5.13 -14.35
CA GLU A 307 1.08 -5.16 -13.20
C GLU A 307 1.82 -3.82 -13.03
N VAL A 308 2.21 -3.20 -14.14
CA VAL A 308 3.10 -2.02 -14.17
C VAL A 308 2.36 -0.71 -14.47
N GLN A 309 1.11 -0.76 -14.93
CA GLN A 309 0.26 0.40 -15.24
C GLN A 309 -0.91 0.56 -14.25
N ALA A 310 -0.79 0.00 -13.04
CA ALA A 310 -1.89 -0.10 -12.07
C ALA A 310 -2.06 1.13 -11.17
N LEU A 311 -2.00 2.36 -11.71
CA LEU A 311 -2.03 3.55 -10.86
C LEU A 311 -3.38 3.74 -10.14
N GLY A 312 -4.47 3.32 -10.79
CA GLY A 312 -5.82 3.37 -10.21
C GLY A 312 -5.94 2.54 -8.93
N ILE A 313 -5.51 1.28 -8.90
CA ILE A 313 -5.55 0.47 -7.66
C ILE A 313 -4.65 1.04 -6.56
N GLN A 314 -3.55 1.71 -6.94
CA GLN A 314 -2.62 2.33 -6.00
C GLN A 314 -3.18 3.60 -5.35
N MET A 315 -4.10 4.32 -6.00
CA MET A 315 -4.52 5.67 -5.57
C MET A 315 -6.03 5.82 -5.34
N ASN A 316 -6.89 4.98 -5.91
CA ASN A 316 -8.34 5.05 -5.78
C ASN A 316 -8.85 4.39 -4.48
N GLN A 317 -8.25 4.74 -3.33
CA GLN A 317 -8.86 4.39 -2.05
C GLN A 317 -10.03 5.33 -1.77
N ILE A 318 -11.18 4.76 -1.38
CA ILE A 318 -12.41 5.51 -1.16
C ILE A 318 -13.07 5.03 0.14
N TYR A 319 -13.38 5.96 1.03
CA TYR A 319 -13.92 5.69 2.37
C TYR A 319 -15.39 6.06 2.51
N LEU A 320 -16.24 5.65 1.55
CA LEU A 320 -17.65 6.07 1.50
C LEU A 320 -18.49 5.62 2.71
N ASP A 321 -18.20 4.43 3.26
CA ASP A 321 -18.97 3.85 4.38
C ASP A 321 -18.43 4.24 5.76
N SER A 322 -17.53 5.23 5.83
CA SER A 322 -16.93 5.66 7.09
C SER A 322 -17.74 6.74 7.79
N SER A 323 -17.96 6.60 9.09
CA SER A 323 -18.51 7.68 9.92
C SER A 323 -17.55 8.86 10.11
N ALA A 324 -16.28 8.71 9.71
CA ALA A 324 -15.31 9.80 9.69
C ALA A 324 -15.32 10.60 8.37
N VAL A 325 -16.33 10.40 7.52
CA VAL A 325 -16.61 11.21 6.33
C VAL A 325 -18.08 11.59 6.29
N VAL A 326 -18.39 12.79 5.80
CA VAL A 326 -19.76 13.31 5.72
C VAL A 326 -19.98 13.89 4.32
N ALA A 327 -20.90 13.28 3.57
CA ALA A 327 -21.42 13.84 2.33
C ALA A 327 -22.70 14.64 2.59
N GLU A 328 -22.84 15.79 1.92
CA GLU A 328 -24.11 16.53 1.95
C GLU A 328 -25.15 15.80 1.10
N VAL A 329 -26.44 15.98 1.45
CA VAL A 329 -27.56 15.29 0.80
C VAL A 329 -27.62 15.54 -0.71
N ASP A 330 -27.25 16.76 -1.13
CA ASP A 330 -27.28 17.20 -2.52
C ASP A 330 -25.89 17.13 -3.20
N ASP A 331 -24.91 16.47 -2.58
CA ASP A 331 -23.58 16.31 -3.18
C ASP A 331 -23.53 15.07 -4.09
N GLU A 332 -22.93 15.21 -5.27
CA GLU A 332 -22.90 14.16 -6.27
C GLU A 332 -21.63 13.32 -6.17
N ALA A 333 -21.80 12.00 -5.98
CA ALA A 333 -20.69 11.07 -5.95
C ALA A 333 -19.96 10.98 -7.30
N PRO A 334 -18.62 10.89 -7.33
CA PRO A 334 -17.87 10.87 -8.58
C PRO A 334 -18.10 9.59 -9.38
N SER A 335 -18.34 9.72 -10.69
CA SER A 335 -18.52 8.57 -11.59
C SER A 335 -17.21 8.04 -12.19
N PHE A 336 -17.14 6.71 -12.36
CA PHE A 336 -16.08 5.96 -13.02
C PHE A 336 -16.40 5.56 -14.47
N THR A 337 -17.53 5.98 -15.05
CA THR A 337 -18.04 5.49 -16.36
C THR A 337 -17.03 5.56 -17.52
N ASN A 338 -16.06 6.48 -17.48
CA ASN A 338 -15.07 6.67 -18.54
C ASN A 338 -13.62 6.43 -18.07
N LEU A 339 -13.44 5.70 -16.96
CA LEU A 339 -12.13 5.38 -16.41
C LEU A 339 -11.96 3.87 -16.37
N LEU A 340 -10.72 3.41 -16.58
CA LEU A 340 -10.30 2.06 -16.24
C LEU A 340 -9.87 2.09 -14.77
N PRO A 341 -10.69 1.63 -13.80
CA PRO A 341 -10.43 1.89 -12.37
C PRO A 341 -9.10 1.31 -11.86
N LEU A 342 -8.57 0.32 -12.57
CA LEU A 342 -7.27 -0.28 -12.29
C LEU A 342 -6.09 0.62 -12.70
N ARG A 343 -6.22 1.35 -13.82
CA ARG A 343 -5.15 2.14 -14.43
C ARG A 343 -5.29 3.63 -14.14
N ASP A 344 -6.51 4.15 -14.18
CA ASP A 344 -6.79 5.58 -14.10
C ASP A 344 -7.18 6.00 -12.69
N VAL A 345 -6.64 7.13 -12.26
CA VAL A 345 -6.97 7.74 -10.95
C VAL A 345 -8.21 8.62 -11.09
N LYS A 346 -9.17 8.42 -10.20
CA LYS A 346 -10.31 9.33 -10.04
C LYS A 346 -9.92 10.43 -9.06
N VAL A 347 -9.48 11.56 -9.59
CA VAL A 347 -9.26 12.78 -8.79
C VAL A 347 -10.62 13.39 -8.45
N SER A 348 -10.86 13.62 -7.16
CA SER A 348 -12.07 14.28 -6.66
C SER A 348 -11.84 14.81 -5.24
N THR A 349 -12.61 15.82 -4.84
CA THR A 349 -12.69 16.26 -3.44
C THR A 349 -13.92 15.72 -2.73
N TYR A 350 -14.67 14.80 -3.33
CA TYR A 350 -15.84 14.21 -2.69
C TYR A 350 -15.42 13.55 -1.35
N PRO A 351 -16.23 13.65 -0.28
CA PRO A 351 -15.91 13.06 1.01
C PRO A 351 -15.54 11.57 0.90
N GLY A 352 -14.43 11.20 1.53
CA GLY A 352 -13.84 9.87 1.44
C GLY A 352 -12.82 9.66 0.32
N TYR A 353 -12.54 10.67 -0.51
CA TYR A 353 -11.44 10.66 -1.48
C TYR A 353 -10.19 11.32 -0.91
N HIS A 354 -9.00 10.93 -1.39
CA HIS A 354 -7.76 11.62 -1.07
C HIS A 354 -7.76 13.01 -1.70
N VAL A 355 -7.33 14.04 -0.94
CA VAL A 355 -7.28 15.41 -1.45
C VAL A 355 -6.39 15.47 -2.72
N PRO A 356 -6.83 16.15 -3.80
CA PRO A 356 -6.06 16.23 -5.03
C PRO A 356 -4.70 16.89 -4.82
N HIS A 357 -3.66 16.32 -5.43
CA HIS A 357 -2.38 17.01 -5.60
C HIS A 357 -2.52 18.09 -6.69
N VAL A 358 -2.19 19.32 -6.35
CA VAL A 358 -1.92 20.41 -7.31
C VAL A 358 -0.77 21.28 -6.81
N TRP A 359 -0.13 22.01 -7.71
CA TRP A 359 0.89 22.98 -7.34
C TRP A 359 0.31 24.34 -7.03
N LEU A 360 0.71 24.89 -5.89
CA LEU A 360 0.42 26.25 -5.45
C LEU A 360 1.73 26.99 -5.20
N VAL A 361 1.64 28.30 -4.99
CA VAL A 361 2.77 29.15 -4.57
C VAL A 361 2.28 30.14 -3.52
N GLY A 362 3.13 30.55 -2.57
CA GLY A 362 2.78 31.64 -1.64
C GLY A 362 2.63 32.97 -2.39
N ASP A 363 3.61 33.28 -3.23
CA ASP A 363 3.62 34.42 -4.14
C ASP A 363 4.41 34.11 -5.42
N GLY A 364 4.59 35.10 -6.30
CA GLY A 364 5.30 34.93 -7.57
C GLY A 364 6.80 34.60 -7.46
N GLN A 365 7.40 34.67 -6.27
CA GLN A 365 8.81 34.34 -6.03
C GLN A 365 8.99 33.11 -5.13
N SER A 366 7.89 32.60 -4.56
CA SER A 366 7.90 31.44 -3.67
C SER A 366 8.12 30.13 -4.43
N PRO A 367 8.76 29.12 -3.80
CA PRO A 367 8.80 27.77 -4.35
C PRO A 367 7.39 27.18 -4.45
N ARG A 368 7.23 26.20 -5.33
CA ARG A 368 5.99 25.43 -5.42
C ARG A 368 5.77 24.65 -4.14
N ILE A 369 4.50 24.57 -3.73
CA ILE A 369 4.03 23.75 -2.61
C ILE A 369 2.83 22.94 -3.08
N SER A 370 2.74 21.67 -2.68
CA SER A 370 1.57 20.86 -3.00
C SER A 370 0.46 21.11 -1.99
N THR A 371 -0.81 21.06 -2.43
CA THR A 371 -1.97 20.89 -1.53
C THR A 371 -1.79 19.82 -0.44
N LEU A 372 -1.03 18.76 -0.72
CA LEU A 372 -0.70 17.73 0.26
C LEU A 372 0.17 18.28 1.40
N ASP A 373 1.12 19.16 1.08
CA ASP A 373 2.02 19.78 2.07
C ASP A 373 1.30 20.81 2.95
N LEU A 374 0.21 21.41 2.47
CA LEU A 374 -0.67 22.24 3.31
C LEU A 374 -1.44 21.39 4.34
N CYS A 375 -1.75 20.14 3.99
CA CYS A 375 -2.59 19.24 4.77
C CYS A 375 -1.75 18.25 5.62
N GLY A 376 -2.41 17.31 6.31
CA GLY A 376 -1.73 16.29 7.11
C GLY A 376 -1.14 16.80 8.43
N GLN A 377 0.09 16.38 8.75
CA GLN A 377 0.84 16.80 9.95
C GLN A 377 0.08 16.56 11.28
N GLY A 378 -0.75 15.51 11.33
CA GLY A 378 -1.54 15.19 12.52
C GLY A 378 -2.70 16.17 12.79
N GLN A 379 -3.08 17.02 11.83
CA GLN A 379 -4.09 18.07 12.02
C GLN A 379 -5.13 18.08 10.89
N PHE A 380 -6.37 18.41 11.24
CA PHE A 380 -7.39 18.76 10.25
C PHE A 380 -7.04 20.10 9.57
N THR A 381 -7.32 20.19 8.28
CA THR A 381 -7.03 21.37 7.47
C THR A 381 -8.24 21.76 6.63
N LEU A 382 -8.70 23.00 6.75
CA LEU A 382 -9.78 23.57 5.93
C LEU A 382 -9.19 24.39 4.77
N LEU A 383 -9.59 24.07 3.55
CA LEU A 383 -9.21 24.80 2.34
C LEU A 383 -10.40 25.59 1.82
N THR A 384 -10.22 26.88 1.53
CA THR A 384 -11.25 27.76 0.96
C THR A 384 -10.64 28.73 -0.05
N GLY A 385 -11.43 29.65 -0.61
CA GLY A 385 -11.00 30.64 -1.60
C GLY A 385 -11.57 32.04 -1.37
N ILE A 386 -11.78 32.78 -2.46
CA ILE A 386 -12.32 34.15 -2.42
C ILE A 386 -13.75 34.12 -1.86
N GLY A 387 -14.02 34.97 -0.87
CA GLY A 387 -15.31 35.00 -0.16
C GLY A 387 -15.46 33.93 0.93
N GLY A 388 -14.40 33.16 1.21
CA GLY A 388 -14.37 32.10 2.21
C GLY A 388 -13.97 32.52 3.63
N ASP A 389 -13.77 33.82 3.90
CA ASP A 389 -13.17 34.30 5.15
C ASP A 389 -13.98 33.94 6.42
N ALA A 390 -15.30 33.76 6.27
CA ALA A 390 -16.16 33.29 7.35
C ALA A 390 -15.88 31.81 7.73
N TRP A 391 -15.45 30.96 6.79
CA TRP A 391 -14.98 29.60 7.09
C TRP A 391 -13.70 29.62 7.92
N ILE A 392 -12.76 30.52 7.59
CA ILE A 392 -11.51 30.68 8.34
C ILE A 392 -11.82 31.11 9.78
N SER A 393 -12.70 32.11 9.93
CA SER A 393 -13.14 32.57 11.25
C SER A 393 -13.87 31.48 12.04
N ALA A 394 -14.68 30.65 11.37
CA ALA A 394 -15.33 29.50 11.96
C ALA A 394 -14.33 28.47 12.50
N THR A 395 -13.23 28.17 11.79
CA THR A 395 -12.22 27.22 12.29
C THR A 395 -11.62 27.66 13.63
N GLN A 396 -11.40 28.97 13.83
CA GLN A 396 -10.89 29.51 15.10
C GLN A 396 -11.90 29.38 16.25
N SER A 397 -13.19 29.53 15.96
CA SER A 397 -14.26 29.29 16.95
C SER A 397 -14.37 27.81 17.29
N VAL A 398 -14.49 26.96 16.28
CA VAL A 398 -14.66 25.52 16.43
C VAL A 398 -13.44 24.88 17.09
N SER A 399 -12.22 25.31 16.76
CA SER A 399 -10.98 24.83 17.38
C SER A 399 -10.99 25.00 18.91
N ARG A 400 -11.54 26.11 19.42
CA ARG A 400 -11.70 26.33 20.86
C ARG A 400 -12.74 25.39 21.47
N SER A 401 -13.83 25.10 20.75
CA SER A 401 -14.89 24.20 21.21
C SER A 401 -14.46 22.73 21.24
N VAL A 402 -13.77 22.26 20.19
CA VAL A 402 -13.32 20.86 20.09
C VAL A 402 -12.04 20.57 20.87
N GLY A 403 -11.27 21.61 21.21
CA GLY A 403 -10.09 21.52 22.08
C GLY A 403 -8.78 21.13 21.37
N PHE A 404 -8.70 21.28 20.04
CA PHE A 404 -7.49 21.06 19.26
C PHE A 404 -7.36 22.04 18.08
N PRO A 405 -6.14 22.35 17.62
CA PRO A 405 -5.91 23.27 16.51
C PRO A 405 -6.45 22.73 15.18
N ILE A 406 -7.16 23.58 14.43
CA ILE A 406 -7.60 23.33 13.06
C ILE A 406 -6.85 24.31 12.17
N ARG A 407 -6.16 23.82 11.13
CA ARG A 407 -5.52 24.70 10.14
C ARG A 407 -6.55 25.17 9.13
N ALA A 408 -6.39 26.39 8.62
CA ALA A 408 -7.22 26.91 7.57
C ALA A 408 -6.38 27.75 6.59
N TYR A 409 -6.59 27.56 5.30
CA TYR A 409 -5.88 28.28 4.25
C TYR A 409 -6.82 28.78 3.17
N LYS A 410 -6.58 30.03 2.75
CA LYS A 410 -7.25 30.69 1.63
C LYS A 410 -6.39 30.53 0.37
N ILE A 411 -6.85 29.70 -0.57
CA ILE A 411 -6.23 29.53 -1.88
C ILE A 411 -6.89 30.51 -2.86
N ALA A 412 -6.27 31.68 -3.02
CA ALA A 412 -6.79 32.80 -3.82
C ALA A 412 -5.69 33.80 -4.17
N HIS A 413 -5.95 34.67 -5.16
CA HIS A 413 -5.12 35.85 -5.36
C HIS A 413 -5.21 36.76 -4.12
N GLY A 414 -4.09 37.03 -3.45
CA GLY A 414 -4.06 37.74 -2.17
C GLY A 414 -4.50 36.92 -0.95
N GLY A 415 -4.61 35.59 -1.09
CA GLY A 415 -4.76 34.65 0.03
C GLY A 415 -3.43 34.17 0.59
N ASP A 416 -3.46 33.10 1.40
CA ASP A 416 -2.25 32.46 1.93
C ASP A 416 -1.42 31.79 0.82
N TYR A 417 -2.11 31.25 -0.19
CA TYR A 417 -1.50 30.62 -1.35
C TYR A 417 -2.28 30.95 -2.63
N VAL A 418 -1.58 30.94 -3.76
CA VAL A 418 -2.10 31.32 -5.07
C VAL A 418 -2.08 30.10 -6.00
N ASP A 419 -3.24 29.80 -6.60
CA ASP A 419 -3.38 28.84 -7.70
C ASP A 419 -2.94 29.48 -9.04
N CYS A 420 -1.64 29.76 -9.17
CA CYS A 420 -1.10 30.42 -10.36
C CYS A 420 -1.16 29.55 -11.62
N TYR A 421 -1.29 28.23 -11.47
CA TYR A 421 -1.37 27.27 -12.57
C TYR A 421 -2.80 26.92 -12.99
N ARG A 422 -3.82 27.40 -12.24
CA ARG A 422 -5.25 27.11 -12.48
C ARG A 422 -5.55 25.62 -12.43
N GLU A 423 -4.87 24.91 -11.55
CA GLU A 423 -5.07 23.48 -11.31
C GLU A 423 -6.07 23.27 -10.19
N TRP A 424 -5.94 24.00 -9.08
CA TRP A 424 -6.85 23.88 -7.93
C TRP A 424 -8.30 24.20 -8.33
N CYS A 425 -8.52 25.28 -9.08
CA CYS A 425 -9.86 25.65 -9.51
C CYS A 425 -10.55 24.59 -10.39
N ARG A 426 -9.78 23.72 -11.06
CA ARG A 426 -10.31 22.62 -11.89
C ARG A 426 -10.70 21.39 -11.07
N VAL A 427 -10.04 21.14 -9.95
CA VAL A 427 -10.18 19.89 -9.18
C VAL A 427 -10.85 20.07 -7.83
N ARG A 428 -11.05 21.31 -7.35
CA ARG A 428 -11.67 21.54 -6.04
C ARG A 428 -13.15 21.14 -5.96
N GLU A 429 -13.83 21.08 -7.10
CA GLU A 429 -15.25 20.64 -7.23
C GLU A 429 -16.24 21.41 -6.34
N ILE A 430 -15.87 22.63 -5.91
CA ILE A 430 -16.69 23.57 -5.13
C ILE A 430 -16.54 25.00 -5.69
N GLY A 431 -17.47 25.87 -5.32
CA GLY A 431 -17.37 27.31 -5.57
C GLY A 431 -16.20 27.97 -4.81
N GLU A 432 -15.85 29.19 -5.19
CA GLU A 432 -14.72 29.93 -4.58
C GLU A 432 -14.88 30.19 -3.09
N ASN A 433 -16.11 30.41 -2.64
CA ASN A 433 -16.47 30.67 -1.24
C ASN A 433 -16.91 29.41 -0.48
N GLY A 434 -16.74 28.22 -1.07
CA GLY A 434 -16.98 26.93 -0.42
C GLY A 434 -15.84 26.55 0.52
N ALA A 435 -15.92 25.34 1.09
CA ALA A 435 -14.91 24.81 1.99
C ALA A 435 -14.68 23.31 1.75
N ILE A 436 -13.44 22.86 1.92
CA ILE A 436 -13.05 21.45 1.94
C ILE A 436 -12.32 21.19 3.25
N LEU A 437 -12.79 20.23 4.05
CA LEU A 437 -12.16 19.78 5.28
C LEU A 437 -11.38 18.50 5.02
N VAL A 438 -10.06 18.55 5.22
CA VAL A 438 -9.12 17.44 4.99
C VAL A 438 -8.66 16.89 6.34
N ARG A 439 -8.67 15.56 6.46
CA ARG A 439 -8.21 14.79 7.62
C ARG A 439 -6.69 14.81 7.76
N PRO A 440 -6.16 14.44 8.93
CA PRO A 440 -4.72 14.25 9.14
C PRO A 440 -4.07 13.21 8.21
N ASP A 441 -4.85 12.29 7.64
CA ASP A 441 -4.38 11.28 6.68
C ASP A 441 -4.63 11.64 5.20
N HIS A 442 -4.87 12.92 4.91
CA HIS A 442 -5.09 13.48 3.57
C HIS A 442 -6.41 13.11 2.89
N PHE A 443 -7.32 12.40 3.55
CA PHE A 443 -8.66 12.15 3.02
C PHE A 443 -9.59 13.35 3.28
N VAL A 444 -10.42 13.69 2.31
CA VAL A 444 -11.47 14.69 2.50
C VAL A 444 -12.52 14.12 3.45
N ALA A 445 -12.68 14.76 4.60
CA ALA A 445 -13.70 14.42 5.58
C ALA A 445 -15.06 14.99 5.18
N TRP A 446 -15.07 16.19 4.60
CA TRP A 446 -16.28 16.92 4.29
C TRP A 446 -16.00 18.03 3.28
N ARG A 447 -16.99 18.42 2.49
CA ARG A 447 -16.94 19.63 1.65
C ARG A 447 -18.29 20.33 1.60
N TYR A 448 -18.27 21.61 1.25
CA TYR A 448 -19.47 22.40 0.99
C TYR A 448 -19.25 23.35 -0.18
N HIS A 449 -20.26 23.46 -1.06
CA HIS A 449 -20.13 24.10 -2.37
C HIS A 449 -20.03 25.62 -2.34
N GLY A 450 -20.50 26.29 -1.28
CA GLY A 450 -20.49 27.74 -1.16
C GLY A 450 -20.50 28.27 0.27
N MET A 451 -20.79 29.56 0.43
CA MET A 451 -20.93 30.16 1.76
C MET A 451 -22.33 29.95 2.33
N ILE A 452 -22.41 29.81 3.65
CA ILE A 452 -23.67 29.67 4.40
C ILE A 452 -23.80 30.75 5.48
N ILE A 453 -24.99 30.81 6.09
CA ILE A 453 -25.31 31.80 7.13
C ILE A 453 -24.49 31.58 8.40
N ASP A 454 -24.38 30.34 8.87
CA ASP A 454 -23.58 29.99 10.06
C ASP A 454 -22.53 28.89 9.76
N PRO A 455 -21.36 29.29 9.25
CA PRO A 455 -20.23 28.40 9.02
C PRO A 455 -19.72 27.70 10.29
N ALA A 456 -19.83 28.35 11.45
CA ALA A 456 -19.29 27.82 12.70
C ALA A 456 -20.17 26.70 13.27
N GLU A 457 -21.49 26.89 13.27
CA GLU A 457 -22.44 25.85 13.68
C GLU A 457 -22.32 24.61 12.78
N LYS A 458 -22.31 24.82 11.46
CA LYS A 458 -22.16 23.72 10.50
C LYS A 458 -20.85 22.98 10.72
N LEU A 459 -19.72 23.68 10.76
CA LEU A 459 -18.42 23.03 10.94
C LEU A 459 -18.33 22.29 12.29
N LEU A 460 -18.90 22.85 13.37
CA LEU A 460 -18.95 22.18 14.66
C LEU A 460 -19.76 20.88 14.59
N SER A 461 -20.93 20.89 13.94
CA SER A 461 -21.74 19.67 13.75
C SER A 461 -21.00 18.57 12.98
N ILE A 462 -20.21 18.96 11.97
CA ILE A 462 -19.38 18.03 11.18
C ILE A 462 -18.29 17.41 12.06
N PHE A 463 -17.63 18.20 12.90
CA PHE A 463 -16.65 17.67 13.85
C PHE A 463 -17.27 16.76 14.91
N HIS A 464 -18.43 17.12 15.47
CA HIS A 464 -19.17 16.25 16.40
C HIS A 464 -19.48 14.89 15.77
N HIS A 465 -19.94 14.88 14.51
CA HIS A 465 -20.17 13.65 13.77
C HIS A 465 -18.88 12.81 13.60
N ILE A 466 -17.83 13.40 13.01
CA ILE A 466 -16.58 12.70 12.69
C ILE A 466 -15.89 12.18 13.95
N LEU A 467 -15.91 12.95 15.04
CA LEU A 467 -15.23 12.63 16.29
C LEU A 467 -16.09 11.77 17.24
N GLY A 468 -17.36 11.53 16.90
CA GLY A 468 -18.32 10.79 17.72
C GLY A 468 -18.61 11.48 19.07
N ARG A 469 -18.78 12.80 19.07
CA ARG A 469 -18.95 13.63 20.28
C ARG A 469 -20.25 14.42 20.29
#